data_AF-A0A518AMK1-F1
#
_entry.id   AF-A0A518AMK1-F1
#
_cell.length_a   1.000
_cell.length_b   1.000
_cell.length_c   1.000
_cell.angle_alpha   90.00
_cell.angle_beta   90.00
_cell.angle_gamma   90.00
#
_symmetry.space_group_name_H-M   'P 1'
#
loop_
_entity.id
_entity.type
_entity.pdbx_description
1 polymer ?
#
loop_
_entity_poly.entity_id
_entity_poly.type
_entity_poly.pdbx_seq_one_letter_code
_entity_poly.pdbx_strand_id
1 'polypeptide(L)'
;MKKRMTTPDGKIFEYEAGDDDSYRNAEARQSEYEAAARAALSERVGREVTDREWLNQRLEASDDRNYMEAVEDDSWQPVLRDREPSQLERLLASTEAEAERKRDPYKNMTQEEAIAYDLKNMIDRESKQELAQQHKANHLKSVAPKLEVLDKLISNESWNPESDERFRVLLSKARRQVAEPDHCPAEAQRLLQQVDTVLEARQTNRQASLLQQREALEAALEANSEQLDTLADPESAE
;
A
#
# COMPACT_ATOMS: atom_id res chain seq x y z
N MET A 1 32.56 -34.52 -12.84
CA MET A 1 31.07 -34.33 -12.77
C MET A 1 30.80 -32.83 -12.84
N LYS A 2 29.89 -32.35 -13.69
CA LYS A 2 29.62 -30.90 -13.79
C LYS A 2 28.72 -30.42 -12.65
N LYS A 3 29.03 -29.25 -12.12
CA LYS A 3 28.29 -28.53 -11.07
C LYS A 3 27.91 -27.14 -11.60
N ARG A 4 26.95 -26.49 -10.94
CA ARG A 4 26.33 -25.24 -11.38
C ARG A 4 26.38 -24.20 -10.27
N MET A 5 26.72 -22.98 -10.62
CA MET A 5 26.48 -21.76 -9.85
C MET A 5 25.37 -20.97 -10.54
N THR A 6 24.46 -20.38 -9.77
CA THR A 6 23.33 -19.62 -10.30
C THR A 6 23.27 -18.26 -9.64
N THR A 7 23.16 -17.21 -10.44
CA THR A 7 22.99 -15.83 -9.97
C THR A 7 21.52 -15.57 -9.56
N PRO A 8 21.23 -14.51 -8.78
CA PRO A 8 19.87 -14.18 -8.36
C PRO A 8 18.88 -13.93 -9.51
N ASP A 9 19.35 -13.47 -10.66
CA ASP A 9 18.57 -13.29 -11.90
C ASP A 9 18.45 -14.57 -12.75
N GLY A 10 18.99 -15.70 -12.28
CA GLY A 10 18.82 -17.02 -12.88
C GLY A 10 19.87 -17.44 -13.90
N LYS A 11 20.97 -16.70 -14.07
CA LYS A 11 22.06 -17.08 -14.98
C LYS A 11 22.92 -18.18 -14.37
N ILE A 12 23.23 -19.20 -15.17
CA ILE A 12 23.95 -20.41 -14.73
C ILE A 12 25.39 -20.40 -15.26
N PHE A 13 26.34 -20.66 -14.37
CA PHE A 13 27.75 -20.90 -14.67
C PHE A 13 28.12 -22.33 -14.29
N GLU A 14 28.64 -23.12 -15.24
CA GLU A 14 29.02 -24.52 -15.00
C GLU A 14 30.52 -24.64 -14.69
N TYR A 15 30.87 -25.53 -13.78
CA TYR A 15 32.26 -25.89 -13.44
C TYR A 15 32.41 -27.40 -13.24
N GLU A 16 33.63 -27.91 -13.32
CA GLU A 16 33.93 -29.32 -13.08
C GLU A 16 34.26 -29.58 -11.60
N ALA A 17 33.54 -30.51 -10.99
CA ALA A 17 33.77 -30.89 -9.60
C ALA A 17 35.14 -31.56 -9.44
N GLY A 18 35.98 -31.00 -8.57
CA GLY A 18 37.34 -31.46 -8.31
C GLY A 18 38.43 -30.74 -9.11
N ASP A 19 38.05 -29.76 -9.95
CA ASP A 19 38.98 -28.89 -10.67
C ASP A 19 38.87 -27.46 -10.10
N ASP A 20 39.86 -27.08 -9.29
CA ASP A 20 39.92 -25.78 -8.62
C ASP A 20 40.04 -24.62 -9.62
N ASP A 21 40.67 -24.82 -10.78
CA ASP A 21 40.81 -23.79 -11.80
C ASP A 21 39.50 -23.59 -12.57
N SER A 22 38.76 -24.67 -12.80
CA SER A 22 37.39 -24.62 -13.36
C SER A 22 36.44 -23.87 -12.43
N TYR A 23 36.52 -24.12 -11.12
CA TYR A 23 35.73 -23.44 -10.10
C TYR A 23 36.04 -21.94 -10.04
N ARG A 24 37.32 -21.56 -9.94
CA ARG A 24 37.75 -20.15 -9.88
C ARG A 24 37.38 -19.37 -11.13
N ASN A 25 37.47 -19.98 -12.31
CA ASN A 25 37.03 -19.35 -13.55
C ASN A 25 35.51 -19.14 -13.60
N ALA A 26 34.72 -20.09 -13.08
CA ALA A 26 33.27 -19.92 -13.00
C ALA A 26 32.89 -18.80 -12.02
N GLU A 27 33.58 -18.71 -10.88
CA GLU A 27 33.39 -17.67 -9.87
C GLU A 27 33.75 -16.28 -10.41
N ALA A 28 34.89 -16.13 -11.10
CA ALA A 28 35.28 -14.87 -11.73
C ALA A 28 34.25 -14.40 -12.77
N ARG A 29 33.77 -15.30 -13.62
CA ARG A 29 32.74 -15.00 -14.63
C ARG A 29 31.39 -14.65 -14.01
N GLN A 30 31.04 -15.27 -12.89
CA GLN A 30 29.85 -14.92 -12.14
C GLN A 30 29.98 -13.52 -11.55
N SER A 31 31.10 -13.22 -10.90
CA SER A 31 31.37 -11.93 -10.28
C SER A 31 31.38 -10.78 -11.29
N GLU A 32 32.05 -10.96 -12.44
CA GLU A 32 32.06 -9.98 -13.54
C GLU A 32 30.66 -9.73 -14.09
N TYR A 33 29.85 -10.79 -14.22
CA TYR A 33 28.48 -10.66 -14.68
C TYR A 33 27.59 -9.92 -13.68
N GLU A 34 27.68 -10.26 -12.40
CA GLU A 34 26.91 -9.60 -11.34
C GLU A 34 27.27 -8.11 -11.24
N ALA A 35 28.56 -7.77 -11.35
CA ALA A 35 29.01 -6.38 -11.37
C ALA A 35 28.44 -5.60 -12.57
N ALA A 36 28.53 -6.17 -13.77
CA ALA A 36 28.01 -5.54 -14.99
C ALA A 36 26.48 -5.39 -14.97
N ALA A 37 25.76 -6.42 -14.50
CA ALA A 37 24.31 -6.39 -14.42
C ALA A 37 23.81 -5.39 -13.37
N ARG A 38 24.49 -5.28 -12.22
CA ARG A 38 24.23 -4.25 -11.21
C ARG A 38 24.50 -2.85 -11.74
N ALA A 39 25.60 -2.63 -12.45
CA ALA A 39 25.92 -1.34 -13.06
C ALA A 39 24.84 -0.92 -14.07
N ALA A 40 24.41 -1.82 -14.96
CA ALA A 40 23.36 -1.54 -15.94
C ALA A 40 22.01 -1.24 -15.27
N LEU A 41 21.65 -1.94 -14.19
CA LEU A 41 20.43 -1.68 -13.44
C LEU A 41 20.52 -0.34 -12.69
N SER A 42 21.69 -0.04 -12.10
CA SER A 42 21.95 1.24 -11.44
C SER A 42 21.83 2.42 -12.40
N GLU A 43 22.40 2.31 -13.61
CA GLU A 43 22.27 3.32 -14.66
C GLU A 43 20.81 3.55 -15.06
N ARG A 44 20.03 2.48 -15.20
CA ARG A 44 18.60 2.58 -15.56
C ARG A 44 17.75 3.22 -14.46
N VAL A 45 18.06 2.94 -13.20
CA VAL A 45 17.31 3.46 -12.05
C VAL A 45 17.81 4.85 -11.64
N GLY A 46 19.01 5.25 -12.06
CA GLY A 46 19.61 6.55 -11.73
C GLY A 46 20.17 6.63 -10.30
N ARG A 47 20.34 5.50 -9.62
CA ARG A 47 20.97 5.37 -8.29
C ARG A 47 21.64 4.01 -8.14
N GLU A 48 22.49 3.85 -7.15
CA GLU A 48 23.08 2.55 -6.81
C GLU A 48 22.00 1.54 -6.37
N VAL A 49 22.14 0.30 -6.85
CA VAL A 49 21.25 -0.82 -6.49
C VAL A 49 21.79 -1.47 -5.23
N THR A 50 20.96 -1.59 -4.20
CA THR A 50 21.37 -2.21 -2.95
C THR A 50 21.48 -3.73 -3.09
N ASP A 51 22.30 -4.37 -2.23
CA ASP A 51 22.43 -5.84 -2.20
C ASP A 51 21.08 -6.54 -2.03
N ARG A 52 20.18 -5.95 -1.24
CA ARG A 52 18.84 -6.47 -0.99
C ARG A 52 17.96 -6.44 -2.23
N GLU A 53 18.00 -5.36 -3.01
CA GLU A 53 17.24 -5.23 -4.27
C GLU A 53 17.77 -6.18 -5.34
N TRP A 54 19.09 -6.37 -5.38
CA TRP A 54 19.74 -7.34 -6.26
C TRP A 54 19.34 -8.78 -5.92
N LEU A 55 19.42 -9.15 -4.64
CA LEU A 55 19.07 -10.50 -4.19
C LEU A 55 17.57 -10.81 -4.38
N ASN A 56 16.70 -9.83 -4.16
CA ASN A 56 15.25 -10.01 -4.26
C ASN A 56 14.69 -9.77 -5.66
N GLN A 57 15.52 -9.32 -6.61
CA GLN A 57 15.13 -8.97 -7.99
C GLN A 57 13.92 -8.01 -8.05
N ARG A 58 13.78 -7.18 -7.02
CA ARG A 58 12.68 -6.24 -6.85
C ARG A 58 13.27 -4.92 -6.36
N LEU A 59 13.05 -3.87 -7.15
CA LEU A 59 13.37 -2.51 -6.72
C LEU A 59 12.45 -2.16 -5.57
N GLU A 60 13.03 -1.80 -4.43
CA GLU A 60 12.24 -1.25 -3.35
C GLU A 60 11.85 0.16 -3.77
N ALA A 61 10.58 0.52 -3.58
CA ALA A 61 10.17 1.90 -3.75
C ALA A 61 11.05 2.72 -2.80
N SER A 62 11.81 3.67 -3.34
CA SER A 62 12.69 4.50 -2.52
C SER A 62 11.81 5.17 -1.47
N ASP A 63 11.97 4.79 -0.20
CA ASP A 63 11.40 5.49 0.95
C ASP A 63 12.21 6.80 1.21
N ASP A 64 12.70 7.41 0.13
CA ASP A 64 13.40 8.69 0.10
C ASP A 64 12.38 9.79 0.36
N ARG A 65 12.06 9.95 1.65
CA ARG A 65 11.48 11.18 2.19
C ARG A 65 12.46 12.37 2.09
N ASN A 66 13.62 12.20 1.45
CA ASN A 66 14.72 13.15 1.37
C ASN A 66 15.29 13.42 -0.05
N TYR A 67 14.60 13.07 -1.14
CA TYR A 67 15.05 13.50 -2.49
C TYR A 67 14.87 15.02 -2.75
N MET A 68 14.34 15.78 -1.77
CA MET A 68 14.42 17.25 -1.75
C MET A 68 15.33 17.77 -0.64
N GLU A 69 16.49 17.14 -0.41
CA GLU A 69 17.62 17.92 0.09
C GLU A 69 18.17 18.74 -1.08
N ALA A 70 18.03 20.06 -0.94
CA ALA A 70 18.42 21.05 -1.92
C ALA A 70 19.90 20.89 -2.30
N VAL A 71 20.15 20.27 -3.45
CA VAL A 71 21.36 20.54 -4.20
C VAL A 71 21.09 21.86 -4.92
N GLU A 72 21.50 22.97 -4.32
CA GLU A 72 21.77 24.21 -5.05
C GLU A 72 22.97 23.95 -5.96
N ASP A 73 22.70 23.26 -7.08
CA ASP A 73 23.66 23.13 -8.17
C ASP A 73 23.39 24.27 -9.16
N ASP A 74 24.03 25.43 -8.93
CA ASP A 74 24.03 26.56 -9.87
C ASP A 74 24.68 26.20 -11.23
N SER A 75 25.15 24.96 -11.41
CA SER A 75 25.76 24.48 -12.64
C SER A 75 24.87 23.55 -13.48
N TRP A 76 23.69 23.14 -12.99
CA TRP A 76 22.75 22.38 -13.83
C TRP A 76 21.96 23.30 -14.75
N GLN A 77 22.56 23.67 -15.88
CA GLN A 77 21.80 24.14 -17.03
C GLN A 77 21.29 22.91 -17.79
N PRO A 78 19.97 22.77 -18.01
CA PRO A 78 19.50 21.74 -18.92
C PRO A 78 20.16 22.00 -20.27
N VAL A 79 20.95 21.05 -20.76
CA VAL A 79 21.35 21.03 -22.16
C VAL A 79 20.04 20.85 -22.93
N LEU A 80 19.47 21.98 -23.35
CA LEU A 80 18.41 22.03 -24.33
C LEU A 80 18.97 21.30 -25.55
N ARG A 81 18.64 20.02 -25.72
CA ARG A 81 18.59 19.43 -27.06
C ARG A 81 17.79 20.41 -27.89
N ASP A 82 18.32 20.80 -29.05
CA ASP A 82 17.69 21.71 -30.00
C ASP A 82 16.21 21.37 -30.12
N ARG A 83 15.37 22.05 -29.33
CA ARG A 83 13.93 21.96 -29.47
C ARG A 83 13.67 22.64 -30.79
N GLU A 84 13.01 21.95 -31.70
CA GLU A 84 12.64 22.54 -32.97
C GLU A 84 12.06 23.94 -32.72
N PRO A 85 12.44 24.96 -33.51
CA PRO A 85 12.03 26.36 -33.29
C PRO A 85 10.51 26.49 -33.03
N SER A 86 9.71 25.62 -33.65
CA SER A 86 8.26 25.56 -33.54
C SER A 86 7.71 25.20 -32.15
N GLN A 87 8.48 24.54 -31.27
CA GLN A 87 8.06 24.23 -29.89
C GLN A 87 8.40 25.36 -28.94
N LEU A 88 9.50 26.08 -29.20
CA LEU A 88 9.94 27.21 -28.40
C LEU A 88 9.05 28.43 -28.68
N GLU A 89 8.68 28.67 -29.94
CA GLU A 89 7.67 29.67 -30.32
C GLU A 89 6.30 29.37 -29.73
N ARG A 90 5.89 28.10 -29.66
CA ARG A 90 4.62 27.69 -29.01
C ARG A 90 4.64 27.91 -27.50
N LEU A 91 5.77 27.60 -26.85
CA LEU A 91 5.96 27.87 -25.43
C LEU A 91 5.95 29.37 -25.14
N LEU A 92 6.70 30.16 -25.89
CA LEU A 92 6.71 31.63 -25.75
C LEU A 92 5.31 32.22 -25.97
N ALA A 93 4.61 31.80 -27.02
CA ALA A 93 3.23 32.23 -27.28
C ALA A 93 2.26 31.83 -26.16
N SER A 94 2.43 30.65 -25.54
CA SER A 94 1.62 30.23 -24.39
C SER A 94 1.91 31.05 -23.13
N THR A 95 3.18 31.37 -22.87
CA THR A 95 3.58 32.21 -21.73
C THR A 95 3.19 33.67 -21.91
N GLU A 96 3.24 34.20 -23.13
CA GLU A 96 2.76 35.54 -23.46
C GLU A 96 1.23 35.62 -23.37
N ALA A 97 0.51 34.61 -23.86
CA ALA A 97 -0.94 34.53 -23.71
C ALA A 97 -1.39 34.39 -22.24
N GLU A 98 -0.65 33.65 -21.41
CA GLU A 98 -0.90 33.59 -19.97
C GLU A 98 -0.54 34.90 -19.25
N ALA A 99 0.52 35.58 -19.68
CA ALA A 99 0.89 36.91 -19.17
C ALA A 99 -0.13 37.99 -19.56
N GLU A 100 -0.70 37.92 -20.78
CA GLU A 100 -1.80 38.79 -21.22
C GLU A 100 -3.10 38.49 -20.47
N ARG A 101 -3.46 37.21 -20.31
CA ARG A 101 -4.64 36.82 -19.49
C ARG A 101 -4.54 37.27 -18.03
N LYS A 102 -3.33 37.32 -17.46
CA LYS A 102 -3.09 37.88 -16.11
C LYS A 102 -3.12 39.41 -16.07
N ARG A 103 -2.91 40.09 -17.20
CA ARG A 103 -2.96 41.56 -17.32
C ARG A 103 -4.36 42.10 -17.60
N ASP A 104 -5.25 41.29 -18.17
CA ASP A 104 -6.61 41.71 -18.53
C ASP A 104 -7.46 42.32 -17.41
N PRO A 105 -7.46 41.83 -16.14
CA PRO A 105 -8.31 42.44 -15.11
C PRO A 105 -7.79 43.80 -14.63
N TYR A 106 -6.48 44.06 -14.68
CA TYR A 106 -5.88 45.32 -14.20
C TYR A 106 -5.76 46.41 -15.26
N LYS A 107 -5.98 46.07 -16.53
CA LYS A 107 -5.70 46.95 -17.69
C LYS A 107 -6.48 48.27 -17.67
N ASN A 108 -7.63 48.29 -16.99
CA ASN A 108 -8.51 49.46 -16.85
C ASN A 108 -8.80 49.83 -15.38
N MET A 109 -8.11 49.21 -14.42
CA MET A 109 -8.31 49.49 -13.00
C MET A 109 -7.34 50.59 -12.54
N THR A 110 -7.84 51.50 -11.72
CA THR A 110 -7.00 52.40 -10.93
C THR A 110 -6.19 51.61 -9.90
N GLN A 111 -5.11 52.19 -9.37
CA GLN A 111 -4.27 51.52 -8.37
C GLN A 111 -5.07 51.12 -7.11
N GLU A 112 -6.05 51.94 -6.70
CA GLU A 112 -6.94 51.63 -5.58
C GLU A 112 -7.88 50.46 -5.90
N GLU A 113 -8.43 50.39 -7.11
CA GLU A 113 -9.28 49.28 -7.57
C GLU A 113 -8.49 47.97 -7.70
N ALA A 114 -7.23 48.05 -8.16
CA ALA A 114 -6.34 46.90 -8.23
C ALA A 114 -6.07 46.31 -6.84
N ILE A 115 -5.78 47.16 -5.85
CA ILE A 115 -5.57 46.74 -4.45
C ILE A 115 -6.85 46.15 -3.87
N ALA A 116 -8.01 46.78 -4.11
CA ALA A 116 -9.30 46.27 -3.65
C ALA A 116 -9.65 44.91 -4.28
N TYR A 117 -9.32 44.73 -5.57
CA TYR A 117 -9.50 43.48 -6.29
C TYR A 117 -8.61 42.36 -5.73
N ASP A 118 -7.35 42.66 -5.43
CA ASP A 118 -6.41 41.70 -4.83
C ASP A 118 -6.83 41.29 -3.42
N LEU A 119 -7.23 42.25 -2.59
CA LEU A 119 -7.76 41.99 -1.25
C LEU A 119 -9.01 41.13 -1.31
N LYS A 120 -9.94 41.42 -2.23
CA LYS A 120 -11.15 40.61 -2.42
C LYS A 120 -10.79 39.18 -2.83
N ASN A 121 -9.87 39.00 -3.77
CA ASN A 121 -9.43 37.67 -4.19
C ASN A 121 -8.71 36.91 -3.08
N MET A 122 -7.94 37.59 -2.23
CA MET A 122 -7.35 36.99 -1.04
C MET A 122 -8.43 36.51 -0.07
N ILE A 123 -9.38 37.36 0.29
CA ILE A 123 -10.50 37.02 1.18
C ILE A 123 -11.34 35.87 0.61
N ASP A 124 -11.59 35.87 -0.70
CA ASP A 124 -12.32 34.80 -1.37
C ASP A 124 -11.55 33.46 -1.37
N ARG A 125 -10.20 33.50 -1.38
CA ARG A 125 -9.37 32.29 -1.24
C ARG A 125 -9.34 31.78 0.18
N GLU A 126 -9.14 32.67 1.15
CA GLU A 126 -9.14 32.33 2.59
C GLU A 126 -10.47 31.73 3.01
N SER A 127 -11.59 32.35 2.64
CA SER A 127 -12.93 31.83 2.95
C SER A 127 -13.19 30.45 2.31
N LYS A 128 -12.75 30.23 1.06
CA LYS A 128 -12.84 28.89 0.42
C LYS A 128 -11.99 27.85 1.14
N GLN A 129 -10.79 28.23 1.58
CA GLN A 129 -9.91 27.33 2.35
C GLN A 129 -10.54 26.99 3.71
N GLU A 130 -11.09 27.97 4.42
CA GLU A 130 -11.81 27.75 5.69
C GLU A 130 -13.01 26.82 5.50
N LEU A 131 -13.83 27.04 4.47
CA LEU A 131 -14.96 26.16 4.15
C LEU A 131 -14.48 24.74 3.85
N ALA A 132 -13.42 24.56 3.07
CA ALA A 132 -12.85 23.24 2.79
C ALA A 132 -12.36 22.54 4.06
N GLN A 133 -11.71 23.27 4.98
CA GLN A 133 -11.29 22.74 6.28
C GLN A 133 -12.50 22.34 7.14
N GLN A 134 -13.56 23.15 7.16
CA GLN A 134 -14.80 22.83 7.89
C GLN A 134 -15.49 21.58 7.30
N HIS A 135 -15.58 21.46 5.98
CA HIS A 135 -16.11 20.27 5.31
C HIS A 135 -15.29 19.02 5.67
N LYS A 136 -13.96 19.11 5.66
CA LYS A 136 -13.08 18.01 6.09
C LYS A 136 -13.29 17.65 7.55
N ALA A 137 -13.40 18.63 8.45
CA ALA A 137 -13.64 18.39 9.87
C ALA A 137 -15.01 17.72 10.11
N ASN A 138 -16.04 18.15 9.40
CA ASN A 138 -17.39 17.57 9.49
C ASN A 138 -17.42 16.14 8.94
N HIS A 139 -16.71 15.87 7.84
CA HIS A 139 -16.53 14.53 7.30
C HIS A 139 -15.84 13.60 8.31
N LEU A 140 -14.72 14.02 8.90
CA LEU A 140 -14.03 13.22 9.91
C LEU A 140 -14.93 12.92 11.13
N LYS A 141 -15.73 13.90 11.58
CA LYS A 141 -16.69 13.70 12.66
C LYS A 141 -17.77 12.67 12.32
N SER A 142 -18.30 12.68 11.09
CA SER A 142 -19.35 11.74 10.68
C SER A 142 -18.82 10.32 10.48
N VAL A 143 -17.56 10.19 10.07
CA VAL A 143 -16.91 8.92 9.75
C VAL A 143 -16.23 8.27 10.96
N ALA A 144 -15.81 9.04 11.96
CA ALA A 144 -15.09 8.57 13.14
C ALA A 144 -15.72 7.32 13.81
N PRO A 145 -17.05 7.23 14.02
CA PRO A 145 -17.64 6.04 14.62
C PRO A 145 -17.42 4.76 13.80
N LYS A 146 -17.47 4.87 12.47
CA LYS A 146 -17.25 3.72 11.57
C LYS A 146 -15.79 3.30 11.56
N LEU A 147 -14.87 4.26 11.60
CA LEU A 147 -13.44 3.97 11.69
C LEU A 147 -13.08 3.30 13.02
N GLU A 148 -13.67 3.74 14.13
CA GLU A 148 -13.44 3.13 15.44
C GLU A 148 -13.86 1.65 15.46
N VAL A 149 -15.02 1.33 14.86
CA VAL A 149 -15.48 -0.05 14.73
C VAL A 149 -14.52 -0.89 13.89
N LEU A 150 -14.09 -0.38 12.74
CA LEU A 150 -13.15 -1.08 11.86
C LEU A 150 -11.76 -1.25 12.50
N ASP A 151 -11.27 -0.26 13.25
CA ASP A 151 -10.00 -0.33 13.96
C ASP A 151 -10.02 -1.39 15.06
N LYS A 152 -11.13 -1.49 15.81
CA LYS A 152 -11.34 -2.56 16.80
C LYS A 152 -11.33 -3.94 16.15
N LEU A 153 -12.02 -4.09 15.01
CA LEU A 153 -12.05 -5.36 14.26
C LEU A 153 -10.67 -5.75 13.73
N ILE A 154 -9.94 -4.81 13.13
CA ILE A 154 -8.57 -5.05 12.63
C ILE A 154 -7.64 -5.45 13.78
N SER A 155 -7.73 -4.76 14.92
CA SER A 155 -6.93 -5.08 16.10
C SER A 155 -7.23 -6.50 16.56
N ASN A 156 -8.50 -6.86 16.73
CA ASN A 156 -8.89 -8.21 17.16
C ASN A 156 -8.44 -9.31 16.17
N GLU A 157 -8.59 -9.09 14.87
CA GLU A 157 -8.27 -10.08 13.84
C GLU A 157 -6.76 -10.23 13.60
N SER A 158 -5.97 -9.18 13.85
CA SER A 158 -4.51 -9.21 13.68
C SER A 158 -3.83 -10.23 14.61
N TRP A 159 -4.39 -10.47 15.79
CA TRP A 159 -3.87 -11.40 16.79
C TRP A 159 -4.55 -12.77 16.77
N ASN A 160 -5.65 -12.93 16.01
CA ASN A 160 -6.36 -14.21 15.95
C ASN A 160 -5.67 -15.17 14.96
N PRO A 161 -5.13 -16.32 15.42
CA PRO A 161 -4.47 -17.29 14.54
C PRO A 161 -5.42 -17.99 13.56
N GLU A 162 -6.73 -17.99 13.82
CA GLU A 162 -7.75 -18.59 12.95
C GLU A 162 -8.31 -17.59 11.91
N SER A 163 -7.78 -16.36 11.90
CA SER A 163 -8.28 -15.29 11.04
C SER A 163 -7.88 -15.50 9.57
N ASP A 164 -8.89 -15.59 8.70
CA ASP A 164 -8.72 -15.62 7.24
C ASP A 164 -8.02 -14.35 6.73
N GLU A 165 -6.88 -14.52 6.06
CA GLU A 165 -6.12 -13.44 5.44
C GLU A 165 -6.97 -12.60 4.47
N ARG A 166 -7.92 -13.23 3.75
CA ARG A 166 -8.82 -12.54 2.83
C ARG A 166 -9.74 -11.56 3.56
N PHE A 167 -10.19 -11.94 4.76
CA PHE A 167 -11.01 -11.07 5.60
C PHE A 167 -10.21 -9.89 6.16
N ARG A 168 -8.95 -10.11 6.56
CA ARG A 168 -8.04 -9.02 6.98
C ARG A 168 -7.81 -7.99 5.87
N VAL A 169 -7.63 -8.47 4.64
CA VAL A 169 -7.52 -7.61 3.45
C VAL A 169 -8.82 -6.83 3.22
N LEU A 170 -9.98 -7.47 3.36
CA LEU A 170 -11.28 -6.82 3.23
C LEU A 170 -11.48 -5.70 4.28
N LEU A 171 -11.19 -5.97 5.55
CA LEU A 171 -11.25 -4.96 6.63
C LEU A 171 -10.32 -3.78 6.35
N SER A 172 -9.10 -4.06 5.88
CA SER A 172 -8.14 -3.02 5.53
C SER A 172 -8.61 -2.15 4.36
N LYS A 173 -9.25 -2.74 3.35
CA LYS A 173 -9.86 -2.02 2.23
C LYS A 173 -11.05 -1.17 2.67
N ALA A 174 -11.95 -1.74 3.48
CA ALA A 174 -13.09 -1.02 4.04
C ALA A 174 -12.64 0.21 4.85
N ARG A 175 -11.61 0.04 5.70
CA ARG A 175 -11.02 1.14 6.48
C ARG A 175 -10.49 2.26 5.60
N ARG A 176 -9.70 1.93 4.57
CA ARG A 176 -9.14 2.92 3.64
C ARG A 176 -10.24 3.67 2.90
N GLN A 177 -11.22 2.95 2.35
CA GLN A 177 -12.30 3.55 1.58
C GLN A 177 -13.18 4.47 2.44
N VAL A 178 -13.38 4.13 3.72
CA VAL A 178 -14.17 4.96 4.64
C VAL A 178 -13.38 6.20 5.09
N ALA A 179 -12.05 6.11 5.25
CA ALA A 179 -11.20 7.22 5.66
C ALA A 179 -10.89 8.25 4.54
N GLU A 180 -11.18 7.92 3.29
CA GLU A 180 -10.87 8.77 2.14
C GLU A 180 -11.81 10.00 2.05
N PRO A 181 -11.26 11.23 1.92
CA PRO A 181 -12.08 12.43 1.78
C PRO A 181 -12.96 12.43 0.53
N ASP A 182 -12.42 11.90 -0.58
CA ASP A 182 -13.07 11.82 -1.90
C ASP A 182 -13.71 10.44 -2.13
N HIS A 183 -14.01 9.68 -1.07
CA HIS A 183 -14.43 8.29 -1.21
C HIS A 183 -15.67 8.12 -2.09
N CYS A 184 -15.72 7.01 -2.80
CA CYS A 184 -16.93 6.55 -3.48
C CYS A 184 -17.91 5.98 -2.43
N PRO A 185 -19.06 6.64 -2.14
CA PRO A 185 -19.96 6.20 -1.09
C PRO A 185 -20.56 4.82 -1.37
N ALA A 186 -20.81 4.52 -2.64
CA ALA A 186 -21.32 3.22 -3.07
C ALA A 186 -20.30 2.10 -2.81
N GLU A 187 -19.02 2.35 -3.07
CA GLU A 187 -17.95 1.37 -2.83
C GLU A 187 -17.72 1.16 -1.33
N ALA A 188 -17.74 2.22 -0.53
CA ALA A 188 -17.66 2.10 0.92
C ALA A 188 -18.83 1.27 1.48
N GLN A 189 -20.06 1.52 1.03
CA GLN A 189 -21.24 0.74 1.42
C GLN A 189 -21.11 -0.72 1.01
N ARG A 190 -20.67 -0.98 -0.23
CA ARG A 190 -20.45 -2.34 -0.74
C ARG A 190 -19.42 -3.10 0.11
N LEU A 191 -18.30 -2.48 0.45
CA LEU A 191 -17.25 -3.08 1.28
C LEU A 191 -17.73 -3.34 2.71
N LEU A 192 -18.46 -2.41 3.32
CA LEU A 192 -19.03 -2.59 4.65
C LEU A 192 -20.04 -3.74 4.69
N GLN A 193 -20.95 -3.80 3.71
CA GLN A 193 -21.90 -4.92 3.59
C GLN A 193 -21.21 -6.27 3.45
N GLN A 194 -20.09 -6.33 2.71
CA GLN A 194 -19.30 -7.56 2.59
C GLN A 194 -18.67 -7.96 3.93
N VAL A 195 -18.17 -7.01 4.72
CA VAL A 195 -17.66 -7.28 6.07
C VAL A 195 -18.78 -7.85 6.95
N ASP A 196 -19.96 -7.22 6.96
CA ASP A 196 -21.11 -7.66 7.74
C ASP A 196 -21.53 -9.08 7.37
N THR A 197 -21.62 -9.37 6.07
CA THR A 197 -21.97 -10.72 5.57
C THR A 197 -20.99 -11.80 6.06
N VAL A 198 -19.68 -11.48 6.07
CA VAL A 198 -18.66 -12.43 6.54
C VAL A 198 -18.76 -12.63 8.05
N LEU A 199 -19.04 -11.57 8.82
CA LEU A 199 -19.23 -11.65 10.27
C LEU A 199 -20.46 -12.49 10.63
N GLU A 200 -21.58 -12.28 9.94
CA GLU A 200 -22.81 -13.08 10.12
C GLU A 200 -22.55 -14.55 9.83
N ALA A 201 -21.90 -14.87 8.70
CA ALA A 201 -21.54 -16.24 8.35
C ALA A 201 -20.61 -16.91 9.40
N ARG A 202 -19.69 -16.15 9.98
CA ARG A 202 -18.82 -16.65 11.06
C ARG A 202 -19.60 -16.90 12.34
N GLN A 203 -20.51 -16.00 12.72
CA GLN A 203 -21.35 -16.18 13.90
C GLN A 203 -22.26 -17.41 13.77
N THR A 204 -22.90 -17.60 12.62
CA THR A 204 -23.77 -18.76 12.39
C THR A 204 -22.97 -20.07 12.41
N ASN A 205 -21.81 -20.11 11.75
CA ASN A 205 -20.92 -21.28 11.79
C ASN A 205 -20.42 -21.57 13.20
N ARG A 206 -20.05 -20.54 13.97
CA ARG A 206 -19.62 -20.72 15.36
C ARG A 206 -20.75 -21.22 16.24
N GLN A 207 -21.96 -20.69 16.08
CA GLN A 207 -23.13 -21.13 16.82
C GLN A 207 -23.48 -22.59 16.50
N ALA A 208 -23.45 -22.98 15.23
CA ALA A 208 -23.66 -24.37 14.82
C ALA A 208 -22.60 -25.30 15.41
N SER A 209 -21.33 -24.90 15.39
CA SER A 209 -20.23 -25.66 16.01
C SER A 209 -20.41 -25.82 17.53
N LEU A 210 -20.84 -24.77 18.23
CA LEU A 210 -21.10 -24.83 19.67
C LEU A 210 -22.30 -25.73 20.01
N LEU A 211 -23.35 -25.72 19.18
CA LEU A 211 -24.50 -26.62 19.36
C LEU A 211 -24.09 -28.09 19.18
N GLN A 212 -23.28 -28.40 18.15
CA GLN A 212 -22.75 -29.76 17.96
C GLN A 212 -21.85 -30.21 19.12
N GLN A 213 -21.02 -29.31 19.66
CA GLN A 213 -20.20 -29.62 20.84
C GLN A 213 -21.07 -29.88 22.07
N ARG A 214 -22.16 -29.12 22.24
CA ARG A 214 -23.11 -29.33 23.33
C ARG A 214 -23.79 -30.70 23.21
N GLU A 215 -24.33 -31.03 22.04
CA GLU A 215 -24.98 -32.33 21.79
C GLU A 215 -24.01 -33.50 22.02
N ALA A 216 -22.75 -33.37 21.57
CA ALA A 216 -21.73 -34.38 21.80
C ALA A 216 -21.38 -34.55 23.29
N LEU A 217 -21.33 -33.45 24.04
CA LEU A 217 -21.11 -33.49 25.50
C LEU A 217 -22.31 -34.08 26.24
N GLU A 218 -23.54 -33.76 25.84
CA GLU A 218 -24.76 -34.34 26.41
C GLU A 218 -24.79 -35.87 26.18
N ALA A 219 -24.52 -36.34 24.96
CA ALA A 219 -24.43 -37.77 24.66
C ALA A 219 -23.29 -38.48 25.44
N ALA A 220 -22.14 -37.81 25.63
CA ALA A 220 -21.03 -38.34 26.41
C ALA A 220 -21.36 -38.42 27.92
N LEU A 221 -22.16 -37.49 28.45
CA LEU A 221 -22.65 -37.53 29.82
C LEU A 221 -23.67 -38.65 30.00
N GLU A 222 -24.60 -38.83 29.07
CA GLU A 222 -25.58 -39.92 29.08
C GLU A 222 -24.89 -41.29 29.07
N ALA A 223 -23.93 -41.49 28.16
CA ALA A 223 -23.14 -42.72 28.12
C ALA A 223 -22.35 -42.98 29.42
N ASN A 224 -21.83 -41.92 30.07
CA ASN A 224 -21.18 -42.04 31.37
C ASN A 224 -22.17 -42.41 32.49
N SER A 225 -23.38 -41.84 32.48
CA SER A 225 -24.41 -42.23 33.46
C SER A 225 -24.82 -43.70 33.29
N GLU A 226 -25.01 -44.18 32.06
CA GLU A 226 -25.30 -45.59 31.80
C GLU A 226 -24.14 -46.52 32.26
N GLN A 227 -22.90 -46.09 32.07
CA GLN A 227 -21.72 -46.81 32.58
C GLN A 227 -21.64 -46.83 34.11
N LEU A 228 -22.01 -45.72 34.77
CA LEU A 228 -22.05 -45.67 36.23
C LEU A 228 -23.21 -46.50 36.80
N ASP A 229 -24.37 -46.49 36.16
CA ASP A 229 -25.52 -47.30 36.57
C ASP A 229 -25.20 -48.81 36.42
N THR A 230 -24.54 -49.21 35.33
CA THR A 230 -24.08 -50.61 35.16
C THR A 230 -23.01 -51.03 36.16
N LEU A 231 -22.13 -50.12 36.58
CA LEU A 231 -21.12 -50.39 37.63
C LEU A 231 -21.71 -50.35 39.05
N ALA A 232 -22.81 -49.63 39.26
CA ALA A 232 -23.48 -49.49 40.55
C ALA A 232 -24.46 -50.63 40.87
N ASP A 233 -24.72 -51.55 39.92
CA ASP A 233 -25.57 -52.72 40.11
C ASP A 233 -24.73 -53.95 40.59
N PRO A 234 -24.71 -54.27 41.90
CA PRO A 234 -23.87 -55.34 42.44
C PRO A 234 -24.33 -56.76 42.08
N GLU A 235 -25.49 -56.94 41.45
CA GLU A 235 -25.98 -58.25 40.98
C GLU A 235 -25.42 -58.66 39.61
N SER A 236 -24.67 -57.78 38.93
CA SER A 236 -24.07 -58.05 37.60
C SER A 236 -22.64 -58.60 37.64
N ALA A 237 -22.06 -58.75 38.83
CA ALA A 237 -20.66 -59.13 39.05
C ALA A 237 -20.45 -60.51 39.72
N GLU A 238 -21.44 -61.41 39.66
CA GLU A 238 -21.24 -62.84 39.98
C GLU A 238 -20.50 -63.60 38.86
#